data_AF-A0A9D0X786-F1
#
_entry.id   AF-A0A9D0X786-F1
#
_cell.length_a   1.000
_cell.length_b   1.000
_cell.length_c   1.000
_cell.angle_alpha   90.00
_cell.angle_beta   90.00
_cell.angle_gamma   90.00
#
_symmetry.space_group_name_H-M   'P 1'
#
loop_
_entity.id
_entity.type
_entity.pdbx_description
1 polymer ?
#
loop_
_entity_poly.entity_id
_entity_poly.type
_entity_poly.pdbx_seq_one_letter_code
_entity_poly.pdbx_strand_id
1 'polypeptide(L)' 'NFLMLVYLGAQPAVGVALVLSKVGTAYYFAYFLIILPIISRIEKPDPLPESISASVLAKSGE' A
#
# COMPACT_ATOMS: atom_id res chain seq x y z
N ASN A 1 -1.00 -8.41 2.05
CA ASN A 1 -2.34 -8.33 2.68
C ASN A 1 -3.46 -8.65 1.70
N PHE A 2 -3.64 -7.90 0.61
CA PHE A 2 -4.78 -8.06 -0.31
C PHE A 2 -4.99 -9.50 -0.83
N LEU A 3 -3.99 -10.11 -1.47
CA LEU A 3 -4.09 -11.49 -1.97
C LEU A 3 -4.33 -12.53 -0.88
N MET A 4 -3.76 -12.32 0.31
CA MET A 4 -3.98 -13.18 1.47
C MET A 4 -5.44 -13.13 1.93
N LEU A 5 -6.04 -11.94 2.02
CA LEU A 5 -7.46 -11.79 2.36
C LEU A 5 -8.39 -12.37 1.29
N VAL A 6 -8.03 -12.27 0.01
CA VAL A 6 -8.77 -12.93 -1.09
C VAL A 6 -8.80 -14.44 -0.87
N TYR A 7 -7.64 -15.06 -0.60
CA TYR A 7 -7.56 -16.50 -0.33
C TYR A 7 -8.34 -16.89 0.93
N LEU A 8 -8.18 -16.15 2.02
CA LEU A 8 -8.86 -16.42 3.29
C LEU A 8 -10.38 -16.18 3.23
N GLY A 9 -10.86 -15.28 2.36
CA GLY A 9 -12.28 -15.06 2.12
C GLY A 9 -13.00 -16.27 1.50
N ALA A 10 -12.25 -17.15 0.83
CA ALA A 10 -12.79 -18.41 0.29
C ALA A 10 -12.76 -19.57 1.31
N GLN A 11 -12.13 -19.39 2.48
CA GLN A 11 -12.00 -20.42 3.50
C GLN A 11 -13.19 -20.38 4.50
N PRO A 12 -13.54 -21.50 5.14
CA PRO A 12 -14.52 -21.52 6.24
C PRO A 12 -14.10 -20.61 7.40
N ALA A 13 -15.07 -19.96 8.04
CA ALA A 13 -14.85 -18.98 9.12
C ALA A 13 -14.53 -19.63 10.49
N VAL A 14 -13.58 -20.56 10.51
CA VAL A 14 -13.17 -21.30 11.72
C VAL A 14 -11.65 -21.38 11.85
N GLY A 15 -11.17 -21.69 13.06
CA GLY A 15 -9.77 -21.97 13.33
C GLY A 15 -8.82 -20.83 12.92
N VAL A 16 -7.69 -21.20 12.31
CA VAL A 16 -6.60 -20.28 11.97
C VAL A 16 -7.02 -19.28 10.89
N ALA A 17 -7.86 -19.68 9.92
CA ALA A 17 -8.34 -18.80 8.87
C ALA A 17 -9.11 -17.61 9.44
N LEU A 18 -9.96 -17.84 10.46
CA LEU A 18 -10.69 -16.76 11.13
C LEU A 18 -9.77 -15.72 11.79
N VAL A 19 -8.74 -16.19 12.51
CA VAL A 19 -7.79 -15.31 13.20
C VAL A 19 -6.97 -14.51 12.18
N LEU A 20 -6.45 -15.17 11.15
CA LEU A 20 -5.68 -14.52 10.09
C LEU A 20 -6.51 -13.50 9.30
N SER A 21 -7.78 -13.81 9.02
CA SER A 21 -8.70 -12.86 8.36
C SER A 21 -8.88 -11.59 9.20
N LYS A 22 -9.09 -11.73 10.51
CA LYS A 22 -9.23 -10.58 11.42
C LYS A 22 -7.97 -9.70 11.45
N VAL A 23 -6.80 -10.33 11.56
CA VAL A 23 -5.52 -9.61 11.54
C VAL A 23 -5.29 -8.91 10.20
N GLY A 24 -5.57 -9.59 9.09
CA GLY A 24 -5.46 -9.00 7.76
C GLY A 24 -6.42 -7.82 7.55
N THR A 25 -7.66 -7.92 8.03
CA THR A 25 -8.62 -6.80 8.01
C THR A 25 -8.13 -5.62 8.85
N ALA A 26 -7.66 -5.87 10.07
CA ALA A 26 -7.09 -4.82 10.92
C ALA A 26 -5.90 -4.14 10.24
N TYR A 27 -4.99 -4.90 9.65
CA TYR A 27 -3.85 -4.36 8.91
C TYR A 27 -4.28 -3.57 7.66
N TYR A 28 -5.34 -4.00 6.96
CA TYR A 28 -5.88 -3.28 5.80
C TYR A 28 -6.30 -1.87 6.18
N PHE A 29 -7.11 -1.72 7.24
CA PHE A 29 -7.56 -0.40 7.70
C PHE A 29 -6.42 0.40 8.34
N ALA A 30 -5.55 -0.23 9.12
CA ALA A 30 -4.38 0.43 9.69
C ALA A 30 -3.48 1.05 8.60
N TYR A 31 -3.35 0.42 7.44
CA TYR A 31 -2.59 0.98 6.33
C TYR A 31 -3.11 2.35 5.89
N PHE A 32 -4.41 2.48 5.63
CA PHE A 32 -4.99 3.74 5.16
C PHE A 32 -5.19 4.77 6.27
N LEU A 33 -5.60 4.35 7.47
CA LEU A 33 -5.97 5.25 8.55
C LEU A 33 -4.78 5.69 9.40
N ILE A 34 -3.69 4.91 9.43
CA ILE A 34 -2.56 5.13 10.33
C ILE A 34 -1.25 5.23 9.54
N ILE A 35 -0.90 4.19 8.77
CA ILE A 35 0.42 4.11 8.11
C ILE A 35 0.57 5.22 7.06
N LEU A 36 -0.40 5.39 6.16
CA LEU A 36 -0.35 6.43 5.13
C LEU A 36 -0.26 7.85 5.71
N PRO A 37 -1.10 8.26 6.70
CA PRO A 37 -0.97 9.59 7.32
C PRO A 37 0.35 9.83 8.07
N ILE A 38 0.98 8.77 8.58
CA ILE A 38 2.29 8.85 9.22
C ILE A 38 3.38 9.04 8.17
N ILE A 39 3.41 8.19 7.14
CA ILE A 39 4.39 8.27 6.05
C ILE A 39 4.29 9.64 5.36
N SER A 40 3.07 10.09 5.04
CA SER A 40 2.83 11.41 4.43
C SER A 40 3.39 12.59 5.23
N ARG A 41 3.60 12.44 6.55
CA ARG A 41 4.20 13.49 7.39
C ARG A 41 5.71 13.37 7.54
N ILE A 42 6.25 12.17 7.41
CA ILE A 42 7.65 11.87 7.74
C ILE A 42 8.52 11.79 6.47
N GLU A 43 7.96 11.26 5.38
CA GLU A 43 8.68 11.04 4.14
C GLU A 43 9.00 12.37 3.44
N LYS A 44 10.27 12.54 3.05
CA LYS A 44 10.69 13.63 2.16
C LYS A 44 10.57 13.14 0.73
N PRO A 45 9.62 13.66 -0.07
CA PRO A 45 9.51 13.27 -1.47
C PRO A 45 10.66 13.86 -2.28
N ASP A 46 11.05 13.14 -3.33
CA ASP A 46 11.94 13.68 -4.35
C ASP A 46 11.28 14.88 -5.06
N PRO A 47 12.08 15.84 -5.58
CA PRO A 47 11.54 16.97 -6.32
C PRO A 47 10.78 16.47 -7.56
N LEU A 48 9.55 16.96 -7.74
CA LEU A 48 8.81 16.71 -8.98
C LEU A 48 9.52 17.41 -10.14
N PRO A 49 9.56 16.78 -11.33
CA PRO A 49 10.08 17.44 -12.53
C PRO A 49 9.23 18.67 -12.87
N GLU A 50 9.86 19.75 -13.33
CA GLU A 50 9.18 21.02 -13.62
C GLU A 50 8.10 20.92 -14.70
N SER A 51 8.25 19.95 -15.61
CA SER A 51 7.26 19.67 -16.64
C SER A 51 7.36 18.23 -17.14
N ILE A 52 6.32 17.79 -17.84
CA ILE A 52 6.31 16.50 -18.56
C ILE A 52 7.49 16.47 -19.54
N SER A 53 7.72 17.55 -20.29
CA SER A 53 8.85 17.66 -21.22
C SER A 53 10.20 17.47 -20.52
N ALA A 54 10.40 18.09 -19.35
CA ALA A 54 11.61 17.91 -18.56
C ALA A 54 11.78 16.44 -18.09
N SER A 55 10.70 15.78 -17.67
CA SER A 55 10.75 14.37 -17.25
C SER A 55 11.08 13.38 -18.38
N VAL A 56 10.62 13.66 -19.60
CA VAL A 56 10.87 12.82 -20.78
C VAL A 56 12.27 13.08 -21.33
N LEU A 57 12.66 14.35 -21.48
CA LEU A 57 13.98 14.72 -22.01
C LEU A 57 15.12 14.29 -21.08
N ALA A 58 14.94 14.37 -19.75
CA ALA A 58 15.90 13.85 -18.78
C ALA A 58 16.11 12.32 -18.90
N LYS A 59 15.15 11.59 -19.46
CA LYS A 59 15.24 10.14 -19.69
C LYS A 59 15.71 9.77 -21.10
N SER A 60 15.61 10.69 -22.06
CA SER A 60 15.96 10.47 -23.47
C SER A 60 17.30 11.06 -23.88
N GLY A 61 17.94 11.84 -23.01
CA GLY A 61 19.24 12.49 -23.23
C GLY A 61 20.37 11.86 -22.42
N GLU A 62 20.56 10.54 -22.55
CA GLU A 62 21.85 9.84 -22.41
C GLU A 62 22.19 9.19 -23.75
#